data_AF-A0A2N2STW1-F1
#
_entry.id   AF-A0A2N2STW1-F1
#
_cell.length_a   1.000
_cell.length_b   1.000
_cell.length_c   1.000
_cell.angle_alpha   90.00
_cell.angle_beta   90.00
_cell.angle_gamma   90.00
#
_symmetry.space_group_name_H-M   'P 1'
#
loop_
_entity.id
_entity.type
_entity.pdbx_description
1 polymer ?
#
loop_
_entity_poly.entity_id
_entity_poly.type
_entity_poly.pdbx_seq_one_letter_code
_entity_poly.pdbx_strand_id
1 'polypeptide(L)'
;RRDGILTDRAALHQAIVEGALLRIRPKIMTVSVIIVGLLPILFSQGTGADVMKRIAAPLVGGMVSAALLSLILIPVVYSLWYGKALPDKE
;
A
#
# COMPACT_ATOMS: atom_id res chain seq x y z
N ARG A 1 11.86 19.62 -12.92
CA ARG A 1 13.27 19.20 -12.83
C ARG A 1 13.94 20.11 -11.81
N ARG A 2 14.07 19.65 -10.56
CA ARG A 2 14.92 20.22 -9.51
C ARG A 2 15.74 19.04 -8.99
N ASP A 3 17.02 19.29 -8.79
CA ASP A 3 18.08 18.29 -8.78
C ASP A 3 17.91 17.28 -7.63
N GLY A 4 17.79 16.01 -8.01
CA GLY A 4 17.53 14.87 -7.12
C GLY A 4 18.78 14.40 -6.39
N ILE A 5 19.51 15.31 -5.75
CA ILE A 5 20.62 14.94 -4.88
C ILE A 5 20.08 14.81 -3.46
N LEU A 6 19.81 13.56 -3.06
CA LEU A 6 19.55 13.22 -1.67
C LEU A 6 20.78 13.59 -0.85
N THR A 7 20.72 14.71 -0.15
CA THR A 7 21.90 15.33 0.47
C THR A 7 22.18 14.76 1.86
N ASP A 8 21.15 14.23 2.52
CA ASP A 8 21.26 13.53 3.81
C ASP A 8 20.14 12.48 3.98
N ARG A 9 20.16 11.74 5.10
CA ARG A 9 19.14 10.74 5.46
C ARG A 9 17.75 11.33 5.72
N ALA A 10 17.65 12.55 6.26
CA ALA A 10 16.39 13.23 6.52
C ALA A 10 15.68 13.62 5.22
N ALA A 11 16.42 14.11 4.22
CA ALA A 11 15.93 14.40 2.88
C ALA A 11 15.47 13.12 2.17
N LEU A 12 16.20 12.01 2.32
CA LEU A 12 15.76 10.69 1.85
C LEU A 12 14.46 10.26 2.54
N HIS A 13 14.36 10.39 3.86
CA HIS A 13 13.16 10.02 4.60
C HIS A 13 11.94 10.86 4.16
N GLN A 14 12.11 12.18 4.02
CA GLN A 14 11.05 13.07 3.54
C GLN A 14 10.60 12.68 2.13
N ALA A 15 11.52 12.41 1.20
CA ALA A 15 11.19 11.98 -0.15
C ALA A 15 10.45 10.64 -0.18
N ILE A 16 10.84 9.68 0.67
CA ILE A 16 10.15 8.40 0.81
C ILE A 16 8.73 8.61 1.34
N VAL A 17 8.55 9.45 2.38
CA VAL A 17 7.24 9.74 2.98
C VAL A 17 6.34 10.45 1.97
N GLU A 18 6.84 11.47 1.29
CA GLU A 18 6.09 12.21 0.27
C GLU A 18 5.67 11.27 -0.88
N GLY A 19 6.59 10.43 -1.36
CA GLY A 19 6.29 9.40 -2.36
C GLY A 19 5.26 8.36 -1.89
N ALA A 20 5.30 7.97 -0.61
CA ALA A 20 4.32 7.05 -0.03
C ALA A 20 2.93 7.70 0.08
N LEU A 21 2.86 8.97 0.47
CA LEU A 21 1.61 9.74 0.56
C LEU A 21 0.95 9.95 -0.82
N LEU A 22 1.74 10.12 -1.88
CA LEU A 22 1.19 10.20 -3.25
C LEU A 22 0.49 8.89 -3.68
N ARG A 23 0.89 7.74 -3.11
CA ARG A 23 0.33 6.42 -3.42
C ARG A 23 -0.78 6.00 -2.47
N ILE A 24 -0.83 6.54 -1.25
CA ILE A 24 -1.82 6.15 -0.24
C ILE A 24 -3.24 6.50 -0.68
N ARG A 25 -3.45 7.71 -1.23
CA ARG A 25 -4.77 8.18 -1.65
C ARG A 25 -5.37 7.28 -2.76
N PRO A 26 -4.63 6.96 -3.85
CA PRO A 26 -5.12 6.00 -4.86
C PRO A 26 -5.36 4.59 -4.32
N LYS A 27 -4.50 4.06 -3.43
CA LYS A 27 -4.69 2.70 -2.87
C LYS A 27 -5.91 2.61 -1.97
N ILE A 28 -6.13 3.62 -1.12
CA ILE A 28 -7.32 3.64 -0.26
C ILE A 28 -8.59 3.75 -1.10
N MET A 29 -8.57 4.50 -2.21
CA MET A 29 -9.69 4.57 -3.14
C MET A 29 -10.07 3.18 -3.66
N THR A 30 -9.11 2.41 -4.17
CA THR A 30 -9.40 1.08 -4.74
C THR A 30 -9.86 0.11 -3.66
N VAL A 31 -9.16 0.02 -2.54
CA VAL A 31 -9.53 -0.87 -1.42
C VAL A 31 -10.95 -0.55 -0.92
N SER A 32 -11.30 0.74 -0.80
CA SER A 32 -12.64 1.15 -0.36
C SER A 32 -13.72 0.71 -1.35
N VAL A 33 -13.49 0.93 -2.66
CA VAL A 33 -14.44 0.52 -3.71
C VAL A 33 -14.69 -0.98 -3.66
N ILE A 34 -13.65 -1.80 -3.48
CA ILE A 34 -13.83 -3.25 -3.41
C ILE A 34 -14.54 -3.67 -2.13
N ILE A 35 -14.17 -3.13 -0.97
CA ILE A 35 -14.85 -3.47 0.28
C ILE A 35 -16.34 -3.16 0.15
N VAL A 36 -16.70 -1.97 -0.33
CA VAL A 36 -18.10 -1.57 -0.53
C VAL A 36 -18.81 -2.45 -1.57
N GLY A 37 -18.15 -2.76 -2.69
CA GLY A 37 -18.74 -3.58 -3.77
C GLY A 37 -18.93 -5.05 -3.40
N LEU A 38 -18.06 -5.61 -2.56
CA LEU A 38 -18.14 -7.00 -2.13
C LEU A 38 -18.86 -7.20 -0.79
N LEU A 39 -19.08 -6.14 -0.02
CA LEU A 39 -19.80 -6.18 1.26
C LEU A 39 -21.12 -6.97 1.15
N PRO A 40 -22.01 -6.70 0.17
CA PRO A 40 -23.31 -7.37 0.11
C PRO A 40 -23.18 -8.88 -0.17
N ILE A 41 -22.15 -9.26 -0.94
CA ILE A 41 -21.89 -10.67 -1.28
C ILE A 41 -21.49 -11.46 -0.04
N LEU A 42 -20.74 -10.85 0.87
CA LEU A 42 -20.33 -11.47 2.13
C LEU A 42 -21.51 -11.69 3.09
N PHE A 43 -22.52 -10.82 3.07
CA PHE A 43 -23.73 -10.94 3.89
C PHE A 43 -24.88 -11.71 3.24
N SER A 44 -24.81 -12.01 1.94
CA SER A 44 -25.85 -12.75 1.22
C SER A 44 -26.00 -14.18 1.74
N GLN A 45 -27.24 -14.68 1.84
CA GLN A 45 -27.57 -16.03 2.34
C GLN A 45 -28.45 -16.85 1.36
N GLY A 46 -28.44 -16.50 0.08
CA GLY A 46 -29.18 -17.22 -0.97
C GLY A 46 -28.43 -18.42 -1.56
N THR A 47 -29.12 -19.19 -2.41
CA THR A 47 -28.50 -20.26 -3.22
C THR A 47 -27.32 -19.71 -4.02
N GLY A 48 -26.15 -20.35 -3.91
CA GLY A 48 -24.91 -19.90 -4.57
C GLY A 48 -24.10 -18.85 -3.81
N ALA A 49 -24.59 -18.35 -2.67
CA ALA A 49 -23.85 -17.39 -1.84
C ALA A 49 -22.52 -17.98 -1.31
N ASP A 50 -22.50 -19.25 -0.94
CA ASP A 50 -21.26 -19.91 -0.48
C ASP A 50 -20.16 -19.93 -1.55
N VAL A 51 -20.54 -20.11 -2.81
CA VAL A 51 -19.58 -20.08 -3.93
C VAL A 51 -19.05 -18.67 -4.12
N MET A 52 -19.92 -17.66 -4.11
CA MET A 52 -19.49 -16.27 -4.27
C MET A 52 -18.63 -15.77 -3.10
N LYS A 53 -18.93 -16.17 -1.87
CA LYS A 53 -18.11 -15.84 -0.69
C LYS A 53 -16.70 -16.40 -0.78
N ARG A 54 -16.53 -17.62 -1.30
CA ARG A 54 -15.20 -18.24 -1.50
C ARG A 54 -14.34 -17.50 -2.53
N ILE A 55 -14.97 -16.75 -3.44
CA ILE A 55 -14.28 -15.90 -4.43
C ILE A 55 -14.01 -14.51 -3.83
N ALA A 56 -15.02 -13.91 -3.20
CA ALA A 56 -14.97 -12.55 -2.71
C ALA A 56 -14.06 -12.38 -1.48
N ALA A 57 -14.11 -13.32 -0.52
CA ALA A 57 -13.34 -13.23 0.73
C ALA A 57 -11.82 -13.12 0.51
N PRO A 58 -11.16 -14.00 -0.28
CA PRO A 58 -9.73 -13.86 -0.56
C PRO A 58 -9.40 -12.62 -1.41
N LEU A 59 -10.34 -12.12 -2.23
CA LEU A 59 -10.12 -10.91 -3.02
C LEU A 59 -10.00 -9.67 -2.13
N VAL A 60 -10.90 -9.53 -1.14
CA VAL A 60 -10.83 -8.46 -0.15
C VAL A 60 -9.55 -8.56 0.67
N GLY A 61 -9.26 -9.74 1.23
CA GLY A 61 -8.07 -9.96 2.03
C GLY A 61 -6.77 -9.73 1.25
N GLY A 62 -6.71 -10.19 0.00
CA GLY A 62 -5.58 -10.04 -0.88
C GLY A 62 -5.28 -8.59 -1.24
N MET A 63 -6.30 -7.77 -1.51
CA MET A 63 -6.06 -6.36 -1.81
C MET A 63 -5.68 -5.52 -0.61
N VAL A 64 -6.27 -5.78 0.56
CA VAL A 64 -5.82 -5.13 1.80
C VAL A 64 -4.36 -5.50 2.08
N SER A 65 -4.04 -6.80 2.00
CA SER A 65 -2.67 -7.29 2.21
C SER A 65 -1.70 -6.70 1.20
N ALA A 66 -2.04 -6.67 -0.09
CA ALA A 66 -1.19 -6.08 -1.13
C ALA A 66 -1.01 -4.56 -0.96
N ALA A 67 -2.04 -3.84 -0.54
CA ALA A 67 -1.96 -2.40 -0.27
C ALA A 67 -1.02 -2.10 0.90
N LEU A 68 -1.15 -2.85 2.01
CA LEU A 68 -0.26 -2.76 3.17
C LEU A 68 1.17 -3.14 2.80
N LEU A 69 1.34 -4.30 2.16
CA LEU A 69 2.64 -4.79 1.73
C LEU A 69 3.33 -3.73 0.86
N SER A 70 2.65 -3.17 -0.13
CA SER A 70 3.26 -2.18 -1.02
C SER A 70 3.44 -0.79 -0.39
N LEU A 71 2.71 -0.42 0.68
CA LEU A 71 2.95 0.81 1.43
C LEU A 71 4.05 0.67 2.47
N ILE A 72 4.36 -0.55 2.93
CA ILE A 72 5.38 -0.80 3.96
C ILE A 72 6.67 -1.35 3.33
N LEU A 73 6.56 -2.38 2.48
CA LEU A 73 7.69 -3.05 1.84
C LEU A 73 8.50 -2.08 0.99
N ILE A 74 7.84 -1.25 0.17
CA ILE A 74 8.54 -0.31 -0.71
C ILE A 74 9.38 0.69 0.08
N PRO A 75 8.84 1.46 1.06
CA PRO A 75 9.66 2.40 1.82
C PRO A 75 10.70 1.69 2.69
N VAL A 76 10.43 0.52 3.25
CA VAL A 76 11.40 -0.25 4.04
C VAL A 76 12.56 -0.71 3.17
N VAL A 77 12.28 -1.34 2.02
CA VAL A 77 13.32 -1.80 1.09
C VAL A 77 14.12 -0.61 0.59
N TYR A 78 13.46 0.49 0.21
CA TYR A 78 14.14 1.68 -0.29
C TYR A 78 15.02 2.33 0.79
N SER A 79 14.53 2.42 2.03
CA SER A 79 15.28 2.91 3.19
C SER A 79 16.49 2.04 3.52
N LEU A 80 16.36 0.70 3.46
CA LEU A 80 17.48 -0.20 3.69
C LEU A 80 18.55 -0.15 2.59
N TRP A 81 18.13 0.02 1.33
CA TRP A 81 19.05 0.08 0.20
C TRP A 81 19.80 1.41 0.14
N TYR A 82 19.09 2.54 0.22
CA TYR A 82 19.70 3.87 0.18
C TYR A 82 20.31 4.30 1.53
N GLY A 83 19.79 3.80 2.64
CA GLY A 83 20.34 4.05 3.98
C GLY A 83 21.72 3.42 4.19
N LYS A 84 22.18 2.50 3.33
CA LYS A 84 23.58 2.04 3.33
C LYS A 84 24.52 2.97 2.55
N ALA A 85 23.98 3.83 1.69
CA ALA A 85 24.75 4.66 0.76
C ALA A 85 24.95 6.12 1.24
N LEU A 86 24.28 6.56 2.32
CA LEU A 86 24.30 7.95 2.78
C LEU A 86 24.91 8.09 4.19
N PRO A 87 25.85 9.05 4.40
CA PRO A 87 26.42 9.33 5.71
C PRO A 87 25.35 9.87 6.67
N ASP A 88 25.44 9.46 7.93
CA ASP A 88 24.59 9.99 9.00
C ASP A 88 25.06 11.40 9.32
N LYS A 89 24.16 12.37 9.31
CA LYS A 89 24.47 13.74 9.68
C LYS A 89 23.94 13.93 11.09
N GLU A 90 24.86 13.85 12.06
CA GLU A 90 24.58 14.14 13.48
C GLU A 90 23.96 15.53 13.65
#